data_AF-A0A5N6L261-F1
#
_entry.id   AF-A0A5N6L261-F1
#
_cell.length_a   1.000
_cell.length_b   1.000
_cell.length_c   1.000
_cell.angle_alpha   90.00
_cell.angle_beta   90.00
_cell.angle_gamma   90.00
#
_symmetry.space_group_name_H-M   'P 1'
#
loop_
_entity.id
_entity.type
_entity.pdbx_description
1 polymer ?
#
loop_
_entity_poly.entity_id
_entity_poly.type
_entity_poly.pdbx_seq_one_letter_code
_entity_poly.pdbx_strand_id
1 'polypeptide(L)'
;MGGAGNEEKAVVESEEWYLAAYAPGVPTSNHLKLCTVPLSLCIDSIPDRHLVVQNLLISVDPYLPDGIDVYFDNVGGKMLEVVLNHVNKHARIPVCGMISQYKEMWTEREGVRNLLNIVGKEVRMEGIMVLSYFNRFGDFAKEMQSYIKEGKISSKLKIYNGIESYLESLGSLFTSSNAGKVVIEVNSHV
;
A
#
# COMPACT_ATOMS: atom_id res chain seq x y z
N MET A 1 19.32 17.60 -48.30
CA MET A 1 18.62 16.43 -47.70
C MET A 1 19.24 16.20 -46.33
N GLY A 2 18.64 16.75 -45.28
CA GLY A 2 19.07 16.52 -43.89
C GLY A 2 18.06 15.59 -43.24
N GLY A 3 18.49 14.36 -42.91
CA GLY A 3 17.63 13.34 -42.32
C GLY A 3 17.17 13.74 -40.93
N ALA A 4 15.87 13.62 -40.70
CA ALA A 4 15.28 13.67 -39.36
C ALA A 4 15.77 12.43 -38.60
N GLY A 5 16.71 12.62 -37.67
CA GLY A 5 17.03 11.61 -36.66
C GLY A 5 15.80 11.43 -35.77
N ASN A 6 15.23 10.23 -35.77
CA ASN A 6 14.11 9.90 -34.92
C ASN A 6 14.67 9.76 -33.49
N GLU A 7 14.50 10.77 -32.64
CA GLU A 7 14.89 10.71 -31.23
C GLU A 7 14.12 9.57 -30.55
N GLU A 8 14.83 8.53 -30.13
CA GLU A 8 14.24 7.37 -29.46
C GLU A 8 13.85 7.77 -28.04
N LYS A 9 12.55 7.99 -27.82
CA LYS A 9 11.98 8.40 -26.54
C LYS A 9 11.44 7.18 -25.81
N ALA A 10 11.95 6.92 -24.61
CA ALA A 10 11.35 5.97 -23.69
C ALA A 10 10.21 6.69 -22.95
N VAL A 11 9.00 6.11 -22.99
CA VAL A 11 7.90 6.55 -22.13
C VAL A 11 7.88 5.63 -20.91
N VAL A 12 8.05 6.21 -19.74
CA VAL A 12 7.98 5.51 -18.45
C VAL A 12 6.77 6.02 -17.71
N GLU A 13 5.95 5.12 -17.16
CA GLU A 13 4.83 5.49 -16.30
C GLU A 13 5.35 5.75 -14.88
N SER A 14 5.24 6.99 -14.40
CA SER A 14 5.46 7.31 -12.98
C SER A 14 4.14 7.24 -12.25
N GLU A 15 4.05 6.38 -11.23
CA GLU A 15 2.91 6.35 -10.31
C GLU A 15 3.27 7.14 -9.06
N GLU A 16 2.63 8.28 -8.89
CA GLU A 16 2.90 9.19 -7.77
C GLU A 16 1.63 9.43 -6.97
N TRP A 17 1.74 9.30 -5.66
CA TRP A 17 0.66 9.65 -4.76
C TRP A 17 0.74 11.15 -4.44
N TYR A 18 -0.16 11.83 -5.10
CA TYR A 18 -0.74 13.14 -4.90
C TYR A 18 -1.34 13.57 -3.58
N LEU A 19 -1.04 14.78 -3.13
CA LEU A 19 -1.91 15.47 -2.20
C LEU A 19 -3.01 16.29 -2.83
N ALA A 20 -4.24 15.77 -2.73
CA ALA A 20 -5.41 16.46 -3.25
C ALA A 20 -6.01 17.46 -2.26
N ALA A 21 -5.95 17.16 -0.95
CA ALA A 21 -6.47 18.02 0.11
C ALA A 21 -5.90 17.63 1.49
N TYR A 22 -5.82 18.58 2.41
CA TYR A 22 -5.47 18.33 3.81
C TYR A 22 -6.59 17.63 4.59
N ALA A 23 -6.23 16.57 5.32
CA ALA A 23 -7.11 15.90 6.26
C ALA A 23 -6.82 16.39 7.68
N PRO A 24 -7.82 16.88 8.44
CA PRO A 24 -7.65 17.19 9.87
C PRO A 24 -7.53 15.93 10.77
N GLY A 25 -7.45 14.72 10.18
CA GLY A 25 -7.41 13.43 10.85
C GLY A 25 -6.82 12.35 9.94
N VAL A 26 -7.31 11.11 10.00
CA VAL A 26 -6.81 10.02 9.14
C VAL A 26 -7.13 10.32 7.66
N PRO A 27 -6.12 10.42 6.78
CA PRO A 27 -6.36 10.68 5.36
C PRO A 27 -7.11 9.51 4.70
N THR A 28 -7.89 9.86 3.69
CA THR A 28 -8.71 8.92 2.89
C THR A 28 -8.38 9.09 1.41
N SER A 29 -9.02 8.33 0.52
CA SER A 29 -8.87 8.47 -0.94
C SER A 29 -9.28 9.85 -1.49
N ASN A 30 -9.92 10.69 -0.67
CA ASN A 30 -10.21 12.08 -1.04
C ASN A 30 -9.02 13.03 -0.81
N HIS A 31 -8.08 12.62 0.04
CA HIS A 31 -6.94 13.42 0.48
C HIS A 31 -5.65 13.00 -0.24
N LEU A 32 -5.48 11.69 -0.45
CA LEU A 32 -4.37 11.10 -1.20
C LEU A 32 -4.91 10.49 -2.49
N LYS A 33 -4.35 10.89 -3.63
CA LYS A 33 -4.73 10.39 -4.96
C LYS A 33 -3.51 9.87 -5.70
N LEU A 34 -3.66 8.75 -6.38
CA LEU A 34 -2.64 8.27 -7.31
C LEU A 34 -2.78 9.04 -8.63
N CYS A 35 -1.72 9.66 -9.10
CA CYS A 35 -1.59 10.06 -10.50
C CYS A 35 -0.61 9.14 -11.20
N THR A 36 -0.92 8.83 -12.45
CA THR A 36 0.02 8.22 -13.38
C THR A 36 0.45 9.31 -14.35
N VAL A 37 1.74 9.65 -14.34
CA VAL A 37 2.30 10.67 -15.22
C VAL A 37 3.19 9.95 -16.24
N PRO A 38 2.87 10.02 -17.55
CA PRO A 38 3.78 9.52 -18.58
C PRO A 38 4.97 10.46 -18.67
N LEU A 39 6.14 9.98 -18.28
CA LEU A 39 7.40 10.70 -18.44
C LEU A 39 8.05 10.26 -19.74
N SER A 40 8.19 11.20 -20.67
CA SER A 40 8.96 10.99 -21.89
C SER A 40 10.40 11.40 -21.63
N LEU A 41 11.30 10.42 -21.62
CA LEU A 41 12.74 10.64 -21.47
C LEU A 41 13.42 10.37 -22.80
N CYS A 42 14.22 11.32 -23.28
CA CYS A 42 15.16 11.04 -24.36
C CYS A 42 16.27 10.19 -23.77
N ILE A 43 16.54 9.03 -24.36
CA ILE A 43 17.47 8.04 -23.80
C ILE A 43 18.90 8.61 -23.66
N ASP A 44 19.25 9.52 -24.56
CA ASP A 44 20.53 10.25 -24.59
C ASP A 44 20.66 11.35 -23.51
N SER A 45 19.58 11.64 -22.77
CA SER A 45 19.58 12.62 -21.68
C SER A 45 20.07 12.05 -20.35
N ILE A 46 20.27 10.74 -20.26
CA ILE A 46 20.82 10.08 -19.07
C ILE A 46 22.34 10.02 -19.23
N PRO A 47 23.13 10.76 -18.43
CA PRO A 47 24.58 10.76 -18.58
C PRO A 47 25.17 9.36 -18.33
N ASP A 48 26.29 9.06 -18.99
CA ASP A 48 26.99 7.78 -18.80
C ASP A 48 27.19 7.48 -17.30
N ARG A 49 26.88 6.23 -16.91
CA ARG A 49 26.94 5.71 -15.53
C ARG A 49 25.92 6.29 -14.54
N HIS A 50 24.86 6.95 -15.01
CA HIS A 50 23.75 7.39 -14.17
C HIS A 50 22.53 6.48 -14.34
N LEU A 51 21.79 6.25 -13.25
CA LEU A 51 20.56 5.47 -13.22
C LEU A 51 19.39 6.40 -12.89
N VAL A 52 18.34 6.39 -13.72
CA VAL A 52 17.07 7.02 -13.36
C VAL A 52 16.28 6.04 -12.52
N VAL A 53 15.97 6.42 -11.28
CA VAL A 53 15.23 5.60 -10.33
C VAL A 53 13.81 6.16 -10.20
N GLN A 54 12.80 5.32 -10.45
CA GLN A 54 11.41 5.63 -10.17
C GLN A 54 11.22 5.75 -8.65
N ASN A 55 10.98 6.96 -8.15
CA ASN A 55 10.72 7.19 -6.72
C ASN A 55 9.22 7.07 -6.44
N LEU A 56 8.79 5.89 -5.99
CA LEU A 56 7.44 5.58 -5.48
C LEU A 56 7.19 6.16 -4.07
N LEU A 57 7.80 7.29 -3.73
CA LEU A 57 7.71 7.87 -2.40
C LEU A 57 6.62 8.95 -2.38
N ILE A 58 5.53 8.67 -1.68
CA ILE A 58 4.77 9.72 -1.00
C ILE A 58 5.81 10.48 -0.15
N SER A 59 6.02 11.76 -0.40
CA SER A 59 6.51 12.63 0.67
C SER A 59 5.39 12.66 1.69
N VAL A 60 5.50 11.78 2.69
CA VAL A 60 4.59 11.72 3.82
C VAL A 60 4.91 12.87 4.78
N ASP A 61 6.03 13.56 4.57
CA ASP A 61 6.51 14.70 5.36
C ASP A 61 5.45 15.79 5.60
N PRO A 62 4.59 16.18 4.64
CA PRO A 62 3.54 17.17 4.90
C PRO A 62 2.44 16.64 5.84
N TYR A 63 2.33 15.32 6.02
CA TYR A 63 1.35 14.63 6.87
C TYR A 63 1.93 14.08 8.15
N LEU A 64 3.26 14.05 8.25
CA LEU A 64 3.99 13.55 9.41
C LEU A 64 4.84 14.65 10.07
N PRO A 65 4.38 15.92 10.20
CA PRO A 65 5.17 16.93 10.90
C PRO A 65 5.48 16.48 12.34
N ASP A 66 4.59 15.68 12.92
CA ASP A 66 4.68 15.15 14.29
C ASP A 66 5.08 13.67 14.35
N GLY A 67 5.50 13.06 13.22
CA GLY A 67 5.87 11.64 13.15
C GLY A 67 4.70 10.65 13.22
N ILE A 68 5.01 9.37 13.47
CA ILE A 68 4.02 8.25 13.47
C ILE A 68 3.99 7.54 14.83
N ASP A 69 2.85 7.58 15.52
CA ASP A 69 2.64 6.81 16.78
C ASP A 69 2.14 5.39 16.55
N VAL A 70 1.38 5.15 15.49
CA VAL A 70 0.83 3.83 15.15
C VAL A 70 0.89 3.60 13.66
N TYR A 71 1.49 2.48 13.25
CA TYR A 71 1.51 2.02 11.86
C TYR A 71 0.98 0.59 11.77
N PHE A 72 -0.16 0.39 11.12
CA PHE A 72 -0.71 -0.95 10.89
C PHE A 72 -0.13 -1.53 9.61
N ASP A 73 0.82 -2.44 9.73
CA ASP A 73 1.57 -2.95 8.59
C ASP A 73 0.85 -4.12 7.90
N ASN A 74 0.51 -3.91 6.63
CA ASN A 74 0.00 -4.93 5.70
C ASN A 74 0.95 -5.15 4.51
N VAL A 75 2.00 -4.33 4.38
CA VAL A 75 2.79 -4.18 3.14
C VAL A 75 4.22 -4.64 3.33
N GLY A 76 4.89 -4.27 4.42
CA GLY A 76 6.31 -4.56 4.66
C GLY A 76 7.27 -3.87 3.68
N GLY A 77 8.48 -4.43 3.55
CA GLY A 77 9.49 -3.97 2.58
C GLY A 77 9.87 -2.50 2.73
N LYS A 78 10.08 -1.82 1.60
CA LYS A 78 10.43 -0.39 1.54
C LYS A 78 9.46 0.53 2.29
N MET A 79 8.16 0.19 2.35
CA MET A 79 7.19 1.00 3.09
C MET A 79 7.47 0.98 4.59
N LEU A 80 7.72 -0.20 5.16
CA LEU A 80 8.08 -0.33 6.57
C LEU A 80 9.41 0.39 6.87
N GLU A 81 10.38 0.28 5.96
CA GLU A 81 11.65 1.00 6.11
C GLU A 81 11.44 2.52 6.16
N VAL A 82 10.62 3.09 5.27
CA VAL A 82 10.28 4.53 5.30
C VAL A 82 9.56 4.90 6.59
N VAL A 83 8.58 4.11 7.02
CA VAL A 83 7.84 4.36 8.26
C VAL A 83 8.77 4.40 9.48
N LEU A 84 9.70 3.45 9.60
CA LEU A 84 10.63 3.38 10.73
C LEU A 84 11.52 4.63 10.86
N ASN A 85 11.80 5.34 9.76
CA ASN A 85 12.50 6.62 9.83
C ASN A 85 11.65 7.73 10.49
N HIS A 86 10.33 7.65 10.38
CA HIS A 86 9.38 8.69 10.79
C HIS A 86 8.55 8.35 12.04
N VAL A 87 8.70 7.15 12.62
CA VAL A 87 8.00 6.80 13.87
C VAL A 87 8.44 7.66 15.05
N ASN A 88 7.53 7.87 16.00
CA ASN A 88 7.80 8.53 17.26
C ASN A 88 8.42 7.57 18.28
N LYS A 89 8.92 8.14 19.38
CA LYS A 89 9.31 7.34 20.55
C LYS A 89 8.08 6.60 21.10
N HIS A 90 8.21 5.31 21.41
CA HIS A 90 7.14 4.43 21.86
C HIS A 90 6.04 4.13 20.83
N ALA A 91 6.32 4.34 19.54
CA ALA A 91 5.38 3.98 18.50
C ALA A 91 5.04 2.47 18.50
N ARG A 92 3.88 2.13 17.94
CA ARG A 92 3.34 0.76 17.89
C ARG A 92 3.11 0.33 16.45
N ILE A 93 3.63 -0.83 16.09
CA ILE A 93 3.52 -1.40 14.74
C ILE A 93 2.88 -2.80 14.83
N PRO A 94 1.55 -2.93 14.75
CA PRO A 94 0.91 -4.22 14.52
C PRO A 94 1.23 -4.71 13.11
N VAL A 95 1.89 -5.86 13.01
CA VAL A 95 2.28 -6.49 11.75
C VAL A 95 1.22 -7.53 11.39
N CYS A 96 0.30 -7.15 10.51
CA CYS A 96 -0.78 -8.02 10.03
C CYS A 96 -0.37 -8.81 8.79
N GLY A 97 0.50 -8.25 7.96
CA GLY A 97 0.97 -8.89 6.75
C GLY A 97 2.07 -8.09 6.07
N MET A 98 2.74 -8.71 5.10
CA MET A 98 3.78 -8.08 4.30
C MET A 98 3.57 -8.42 2.82
N ILE A 99 2.48 -7.94 2.23
CA ILE A 99 2.05 -8.36 0.88
C ILE A 99 3.10 -8.09 -0.20
N SER A 100 3.97 -7.08 -0.02
CA SER A 100 5.06 -6.80 -0.96
C SER A 100 6.08 -7.93 -1.07
N GLN A 101 6.15 -8.83 -0.07
CA GLN A 101 7.16 -9.89 0.04
C GLN A 101 6.61 -11.28 -0.28
N TYR A 102 5.31 -11.43 -0.57
CA TYR A 102 4.67 -12.74 -0.72
C TYR A 102 5.01 -13.45 -2.02
N LYS A 103 5.35 -12.70 -3.09
CA LYS A 103 5.71 -13.29 -4.39
C LYS A 103 7.14 -13.81 -4.43
N GLU A 104 8.01 -13.30 -3.55
CA GLU A 104 9.43 -13.60 -3.56
C GLU A 104 9.77 -14.83 -2.69
N MET A 105 10.78 -15.59 -3.12
CA MET A 105 11.38 -16.60 -2.26
C MET A 105 12.01 -15.95 -1.04
N TRP A 106 12.06 -16.65 0.11
CA TRP A 106 12.53 -16.05 1.37
C TRP A 106 13.97 -15.52 1.29
N THR A 107 14.81 -16.09 0.42
CA THR A 107 16.18 -15.65 0.14
C THR A 107 16.27 -14.37 -0.68
N GLU A 108 15.20 -14.00 -1.38
CA GLU A 108 15.12 -12.86 -2.30
C GLU A 108 14.34 -11.68 -1.71
N ARG A 109 13.66 -11.90 -0.58
CA ARG A 109 12.91 -10.86 0.13
C ARG A 109 13.81 -9.69 0.52
N GLU A 110 13.28 -8.48 0.36
CA GLU A 110 13.94 -7.26 0.76
C GLU A 110 14.03 -7.20 2.30
N GLY A 111 15.24 -7.10 2.84
CA GLY A 111 15.45 -6.86 4.26
C GLY A 111 15.15 -5.41 4.66
N VAL A 112 14.62 -5.21 5.86
CA VAL A 112 14.43 -3.87 6.44
C VAL A 112 15.73 -3.41 7.08
N ARG A 113 16.34 -2.35 6.53
CA ARG A 113 17.74 -1.99 6.86
C ARG A 113 17.88 -1.11 8.09
N ASN A 114 16.79 -0.50 8.56
CA ASN A 114 16.79 0.49 9.62
C ASN A 114 16.09 0.01 10.90
N LEU A 115 16.07 -1.30 11.16
CA LEU A 115 15.50 -1.87 12.39
C LEU A 115 16.13 -1.31 13.67
N LEU A 116 17.34 -0.75 13.61
CA LEU A 116 17.96 -0.06 14.74
C LEU A 116 17.11 1.10 15.29
N ASN A 117 16.26 1.72 14.44
CA ASN A 117 15.30 2.74 14.87
C ASN A 117 14.34 2.22 15.96
N ILE A 118 14.05 0.92 15.98
CA ILE A 118 13.21 0.29 17.01
C ILE A 118 13.84 0.43 18.39
N VAL A 119 15.17 0.29 18.48
CA VAL A 119 15.91 0.41 19.74
C VAL A 119 15.89 1.86 20.20
N GLY A 120 16.37 2.78 19.35
CA GLY A 120 16.51 4.19 19.72
C GLY A 120 15.18 4.88 20.04
N LYS A 121 14.10 4.44 19.40
CA LYS A 121 12.75 4.99 19.59
C LYS A 121 11.85 4.09 20.45
N GLU A 122 12.36 3.00 21.02
CA GLU A 122 11.59 2.10 21.90
C GLU A 122 10.25 1.64 21.28
N VAL A 123 10.28 1.29 19.99
CA VAL A 123 9.10 0.92 19.21
C VAL A 123 8.64 -0.49 19.58
N ARG A 124 7.33 -0.70 19.72
CA ARG A 124 6.75 -2.05 19.83
C ARG A 124 6.27 -2.52 18.46
N MET A 125 6.97 -3.47 17.85
CA MET A 125 6.55 -4.14 16.62
C MET A 125 6.09 -5.57 16.93
N GLU A 126 4.83 -5.88 16.64
CA GLU A 126 4.18 -7.12 17.11
C GLU A 126 3.33 -7.75 16.02
N GLY A 127 3.61 -9.02 15.70
CA GLY A 127 2.82 -9.80 14.75
C GLY A 127 1.41 -10.08 15.29
N ILE A 128 0.40 -9.93 14.44
CA ILE A 128 -0.98 -10.25 14.79
C ILE A 128 -1.54 -11.32 13.85
N MET A 129 -2.27 -12.27 14.42
CA MET A 129 -2.96 -13.32 13.69
C MET A 129 -4.40 -13.37 14.15
N VAL A 130 -5.36 -13.19 13.24
CA VAL A 130 -6.79 -13.11 13.58
C VAL A 130 -7.28 -14.34 14.35
N LEU A 131 -6.72 -15.52 14.03
CA LEU A 131 -7.07 -16.78 14.69
C LEU A 131 -6.73 -16.79 16.19
N SER A 132 -5.70 -16.07 16.61
CA SER A 132 -5.32 -15.93 18.02
C SER A 132 -6.34 -15.16 18.86
N TYR A 133 -7.25 -14.43 18.21
CA TYR A 133 -8.27 -13.58 18.85
C TYR A 133 -9.70 -14.03 18.55
N PHE A 134 -9.88 -15.23 17.99
CA PHE A 134 -11.20 -15.69 17.55
C PHE A 134 -12.19 -15.87 18.72
N ASN A 135 -11.69 -16.07 19.94
CA ASN A 135 -12.49 -16.06 21.18
C ASN A 135 -13.22 -14.72 21.42
N ARG A 136 -12.77 -13.62 20.80
CA ARG A 136 -13.39 -12.29 20.87
C ARG A 136 -14.32 -11.98 19.71
N PHE A 137 -14.49 -12.90 18.76
CA PHE A 137 -15.28 -12.65 17.54
C PHE A 137 -16.72 -12.25 17.83
N GLY A 138 -17.35 -12.87 18.84
CA GLY A 138 -18.73 -12.54 19.23
C GLY A 138 -18.90 -11.09 19.68
N ASP A 139 -17.94 -10.56 20.43
CA ASP A 139 -17.95 -9.16 20.88
C ASP A 139 -17.69 -8.20 19.71
N PHE A 140 -16.69 -8.51 18.90
CA PHE A 140 -16.38 -7.76 17.67
C PHE A 140 -17.60 -7.69 16.73
N ALA A 141 -18.29 -8.80 16.50
CA ALA A 141 -19.43 -8.85 15.60
C ALA A 141 -20.59 -7.96 16.09
N LYS A 142 -20.85 -7.95 17.41
CA LYS A 142 -21.87 -7.07 18.01
C LYS A 142 -21.52 -5.60 17.82
N GLU A 143 -20.29 -5.22 18.11
CA GLU A 143 -19.83 -3.83 17.99
C GLU A 143 -19.85 -3.34 16.53
N MET A 144 -19.30 -4.14 15.61
CA MET A 144 -19.29 -3.83 14.18
C MET A 144 -20.69 -3.71 13.60
N GLN A 145 -21.64 -4.55 14.05
CA GLN A 145 -23.03 -4.43 13.63
C GLN A 145 -23.61 -3.06 14.02
N SER A 146 -23.30 -2.57 15.22
CA SER A 146 -23.71 -1.23 15.65
C SER A 146 -23.12 -0.15 14.74
N TYR A 147 -21.81 -0.20 14.49
CA TYR A 147 -21.13 0.78 13.64
C TYR A 147 -21.63 0.79 12.20
N ILE A 148 -21.97 -0.36 11.64
CA ILE A 148 -22.56 -0.46 10.30
C ILE A 148 -23.97 0.13 10.30
N LYS A 149 -24.82 -0.22 11.28
CA LYS A 149 -26.18 0.32 11.40
C LYS A 149 -26.19 1.84 11.60
N GLU A 150 -25.21 2.36 12.33
CA GLU A 150 -25.03 3.80 12.58
C GLU A 150 -24.31 4.53 11.44
N GLY A 151 -23.87 3.82 10.39
CA GLY A 151 -23.14 4.41 9.27
C GLY A 151 -21.72 4.89 9.61
N LYS A 152 -21.18 4.54 10.78
CA LYS A 152 -19.80 4.86 11.20
C LYS A 152 -18.76 4.08 10.42
N ILE A 153 -19.13 2.88 9.95
CA ILE A 153 -18.28 2.04 9.10
C ILE A 153 -19.07 1.63 7.87
N SER A 154 -18.46 1.79 6.70
CA SER A 154 -18.97 1.28 5.43
C SER A 154 -17.93 0.38 4.76
N SER A 155 -18.40 -0.59 3.97
CA SER A 155 -17.55 -1.50 3.23
C SER A 155 -17.70 -1.23 1.73
N LYS A 156 -16.57 -1.04 1.04
CA LYS A 156 -16.52 -1.04 -0.42
C LYS A 156 -16.20 -2.44 -0.90
N LEU A 157 -17.05 -3.00 -1.76
CA LEU A 157 -16.87 -4.32 -2.34
C LEU A 157 -16.59 -4.21 -3.83
N LYS A 158 -15.71 -5.08 -4.33
CA LYS A 158 -15.55 -5.38 -5.75
C LYS A 158 -16.09 -6.80 -5.95
N ILE A 159 -17.23 -6.91 -6.63
CA ILE A 159 -17.94 -8.18 -6.82
C ILE A 159 -17.62 -8.73 -8.21
N TYR A 160 -17.14 -9.97 -8.25
CA TYR A 160 -17.03 -10.80 -9.44
C TYR A 160 -18.18 -11.81 -9.44
N ASN A 161 -18.76 -12.13 -10.59
CA ASN A 161 -19.93 -13.00 -10.68
C ASN A 161 -19.54 -14.36 -11.28
N GLY A 162 -19.92 -15.44 -10.61
CA GLY A 162 -19.62 -16.80 -11.05
C GLY A 162 -18.27 -17.29 -10.54
N ILE A 163 -18.19 -18.59 -10.25
CA ILE A 163 -16.96 -19.23 -9.79
C ILE A 163 -15.87 -19.21 -10.86
N GLU A 164 -16.28 -19.09 -12.12
CA GLU A 164 -15.44 -18.99 -13.30
C GLU A 164 -14.52 -17.75 -13.25
N SER A 165 -14.95 -16.67 -12.56
CA SER A 165 -14.14 -15.47 -12.35
C SER A 165 -13.06 -15.62 -11.27
N TYR A 166 -12.89 -16.81 -10.67
CA TYR A 166 -11.93 -17.03 -9.60
C TYR A 166 -10.50 -16.60 -9.97
N LEU A 167 -9.97 -17.08 -11.10
CA LEU A 167 -8.59 -16.78 -11.49
C LEU A 167 -8.37 -15.30 -11.77
N GLU A 168 -9.35 -14.65 -12.40
CA GLU A 168 -9.33 -13.20 -12.65
C GLU A 168 -9.33 -12.42 -11.34
N SER A 169 -10.23 -12.78 -10.42
CA SER A 169 -10.35 -12.12 -9.11
C SER A 169 -9.11 -12.33 -8.22
N LEU A 170 -8.47 -13.50 -8.30
CA LEU A 170 -7.24 -13.79 -7.58
C LEU A 170 -6.07 -12.99 -8.16
N GLY A 171 -5.95 -12.94 -9.48
CA GLY A 171 -4.93 -12.15 -10.16
C GLY A 171 -5.03 -10.67 -9.80
N SER A 172 -6.26 -10.13 -9.72
CA SER A 172 -6.47 -8.72 -9.43
C SER A 172 -6.02 -8.32 -8.02
N LEU A 173 -6.03 -9.22 -7.03
CA LEU A 173 -5.54 -8.94 -5.66
C LEU A 173 -4.07 -8.51 -5.61
N PHE A 174 -3.28 -8.91 -6.61
CA PHE A 174 -1.86 -8.61 -6.70
C PHE A 174 -1.53 -7.51 -7.71
N THR A 175 -2.57 -6.81 -8.16
CA THR A 175 -2.50 -5.62 -9.00
C THR A 175 -3.11 -4.44 -8.24
N SER A 176 -2.69 -3.22 -8.52
CA SER A 176 -3.28 -2.00 -7.93
C SER A 176 -4.71 -1.69 -8.43
N SER A 177 -5.33 -2.60 -9.20
CA SER A 177 -6.61 -2.36 -9.89
C SER A 177 -7.86 -2.45 -9.01
N ASN A 178 -7.74 -2.93 -7.77
CA ASN A 178 -8.88 -3.13 -6.88
C ASN A 178 -9.07 -1.99 -5.88
N ALA A 179 -10.30 -1.46 -5.82
CA ALA A 179 -10.74 -0.56 -4.76
C ALA A 179 -11.81 -1.23 -3.90
N GLY A 180 -11.40 -1.76 -2.75
CA GLY A 180 -12.29 -2.44 -1.79
C GLY A 180 -12.03 -3.94 -1.69
N LYS A 181 -12.84 -4.63 -0.88
CA LYS A 181 -12.74 -6.08 -0.68
C LYS A 181 -13.24 -6.82 -1.91
N VAL A 182 -12.42 -7.68 -2.48
CA VAL A 182 -12.79 -8.57 -3.58
C VAL A 182 -13.66 -9.71 -3.04
N VAL A 183 -14.80 -9.94 -3.68
CA VAL A 183 -15.75 -11.01 -3.36
C VAL A 183 -16.20 -11.66 -4.67
N ILE A 184 -16.37 -12.98 -4.66
CA ILE A 184 -17.02 -13.70 -5.75
C ILE A 184 -18.45 -14.03 -5.29
N GLU A 185 -19.44 -13.55 -6.04
CA GLU A 185 -20.82 -13.98 -5.92
C GLU A 185 -21.01 -15.26 -6.73
N VAL A 186 -21.18 -16.37 -6.03
CA VAL A 186 -21.49 -17.65 -6.66
C VAL A 186 -23.00 -17.72 -6.82
N ASN A 187 -23.50 -17.50 -8.04
CA ASN A 187 -24.93 -17.62 -8.32
C ASN A 187 -25.44 -18.99 -7.84
N SER A 188 -26.44 -18.96 -6.95
CA SER A 188 -27.12 -20.15 -6.46
C SER A 188 -28.11 -20.64 -7.52
N HIS A 189 -27.62 -21.30 -8.57
CA HIS A 189 -28.47 -22.21 -9.33
C HIS A 189 -28.51 -23.54 -8.56
N VAL A 190 -29.45 -23.62 -7.61
CA VAL A 190 -30.02 -24.87 -7.10
C VAL A 190 -31.51 -24.83 -7.38
#